data_AF-A0A8R7TIY0-F1
#
_entry.id   AF-A0A8R7TIY0-F1
#
_cell.length_a   1.000
_cell.length_b   1.000
_cell.length_c   1.000
_cell.angle_alpha   90.00
_cell.angle_beta   90.00
_cell.angle_gamma   90.00
#
_symmetry.space_group_name_H-M   'P 1'
#
loop_
_entity.id
_entity.type
_entity.pdbx_description
1 polymer ?
#
loop_
_entity_poly.entity_id
_entity_poly.type
_entity_poly.pdbx_seq_one_letter_code
_entity_poly.pdbx_strand_id
1 'polypeptide(L)'
;MAVKRLVVFLEKSLYVHPQKKKNSLYVGGESYCGMIIPTLALEIHISIFLHHLTRMLQGYFAGNPVTDGRFDTAGKVQFFHGMGLLSDELYEFAKENCGGNYSDPPNALCAESIQAIDDVSFPKVTISYNTTV
;
A
#
# COMPACT_ATOMS: atom_id res chain seq x y z
N MET A 1 -14.41 8.41 -3.73
CA MET A 1 -14.43 9.85 -3.35
C MET A 1 -13.11 10.56 -3.67
N ALA A 2 -11.94 9.99 -3.34
CA ALA A 2 -10.62 10.58 -3.64
C ALA A 2 -10.25 10.59 -5.14
N VAL A 3 -10.34 9.44 -5.83
CA VAL A 3 -9.96 9.31 -7.25
C VAL A 3 -10.72 10.30 -8.15
N LYS A 4 -12.06 10.39 -7.99
CA LYS A 4 -12.88 11.35 -8.76
C LYS A 4 -12.43 12.80 -8.59
N ARG A 5 -12.00 13.20 -7.39
CA ARG A 5 -11.48 14.57 -7.15
C ARG A 5 -10.14 14.79 -7.85
N LEU A 6 -9.27 13.76 -7.90
CA LEU A 6 -8.00 13.83 -8.61
C LEU A 6 -8.21 13.98 -10.12
N VAL A 7 -9.19 13.29 -10.69
CA VAL A 7 -9.56 13.46 -12.11
C VAL A 7 -10.02 14.89 -12.39
N VAL A 8 -10.95 15.43 -11.58
CA VAL A 8 -11.42 16.82 -11.72
C VAL A 8 -10.27 17.83 -11.55
N PHE A 9 -9.33 17.57 -10.63
CA PHE A 9 -8.15 18.40 -10.47
C PHE A 9 -7.26 18.38 -11.72
N LEU A 10 -6.99 17.20 -12.28
CA LEU A 10 -6.20 17.05 -13.49
C LEU A 10 -6.84 17.78 -14.68
N GLU A 11 -8.15 17.66 -14.85
CA GLU A 11 -8.93 18.38 -15.86
C GLU A 11 -8.75 19.90 -15.75
N LYS A 12 -9.00 20.45 -14.55
CA LYS A 12 -8.89 21.89 -14.31
C LYS A 12 -7.46 22.38 -14.48
N SER A 13 -6.47 21.60 -14.03
CA SER A 13 -5.05 21.91 -14.21
C SER A 13 -4.66 22.00 -15.69
N LEU A 14 -5.13 21.07 -16.52
CA LEU A 14 -4.89 21.10 -17.97
C LEU A 14 -5.69 22.17 -18.70
N TYR A 15 -6.86 22.57 -18.18
CA TYR A 15 -7.61 23.71 -18.71
C TYR A 15 -6.83 25.02 -18.52
N VAL A 16 -6.27 25.23 -17.32
CA VAL A 16 -5.46 26.42 -17.00
C VAL A 16 -4.08 26.38 -17.67
N HIS A 17 -3.55 25.19 -17.96
CA HIS A 17 -2.25 25.00 -18.61
C HIS A 17 -2.34 24.17 -19.90
N PRO A 18 -2.98 24.69 -20.97
CA PRO A 18 -3.26 23.92 -22.19
C PRO A 18 -2.00 23.43 -22.90
N GLN A 19 -0.85 24.11 -22.74
CA GLN A 19 0.44 23.67 -23.28
C GLN A 19 0.86 22.28 -22.77
N LYS A 20 0.43 21.88 -21.56
CA LYS A 20 0.75 20.57 -20.99
C LYS A 20 -0.03 19.42 -21.64
N LYS A 21 -1.10 19.70 -22.41
CA LYS A 21 -1.92 18.68 -23.09
C LYS A 21 -1.17 17.89 -24.17
N LYS A 22 0.01 18.36 -24.58
CA LYS A 22 0.88 17.68 -25.55
C LYS A 22 1.89 16.75 -24.90
N ASN A 23 2.06 16.82 -23.58
CA ASN A 23 3.06 16.05 -22.87
C ASN A 23 2.53 14.66 -22.52
N SER A 24 3.45 13.70 -22.45
CA SER A 24 3.20 12.42 -21.79
C SER A 24 2.86 12.63 -20.32
N LEU A 25 1.80 11.99 -19.85
CA LEU A 25 1.38 11.99 -18.45
C LEU A 25 1.80 10.67 -17.81
N TYR A 26 2.49 10.77 -16.67
CA TYR A 26 2.77 9.66 -15.78
C TYR A 26 2.22 9.99 -14.40
N VAL A 27 1.62 9.00 -13.74
CA VAL A 27 1.03 9.17 -12.41
C VAL A 27 1.80 8.31 -11.42
N GLY A 28 2.20 8.90 -10.29
CA GLY A 28 3.10 8.26 -9.34
C GLY A 28 2.65 8.43 -7.90
N GLY A 29 2.95 7.47 -7.05
CA GLY A 29 2.74 7.58 -5.61
C GLY A 29 3.44 6.48 -4.83
N GLU A 30 3.45 6.63 -3.52
CA GLU A 30 4.12 5.70 -2.59
C GLU A 30 3.16 5.23 -1.48
N SER A 31 3.45 4.07 -0.88
CA SER A 31 2.74 3.60 0.31
C SER A 31 1.25 3.38 0.02
N TYR A 32 0.35 4.01 0.78
CA TYR A 32 -1.10 3.90 0.58
C TYR A 32 -1.58 4.35 -0.81
N CYS A 33 -0.76 5.13 -1.54
CA CYS A 33 -1.05 5.47 -2.93
C CYS A 33 -1.11 4.24 -3.85
N GLY A 34 -0.62 3.06 -3.44
CA GLY A 34 -0.87 1.80 -4.14
C GLY A 34 -2.35 1.49 -4.35
N MET A 35 -3.24 1.98 -3.48
CA MET A 35 -4.70 1.88 -3.65
C MET A 35 -5.28 2.98 -4.56
N ILE A 36 -4.58 4.11 -4.72
CA ILE A 36 -5.10 5.31 -5.38
C ILE A 36 -4.64 5.38 -6.84
N ILE A 37 -3.35 5.12 -7.09
CA ILE A 37 -2.69 5.36 -8.38
C ILE A 37 -3.20 4.41 -9.46
N PRO A 38 -3.30 3.08 -9.23
CA PRO A 38 -3.86 2.17 -10.23
C PRO A 38 -5.33 2.51 -10.55
N THR A 39 -6.13 2.86 -9.54
CA THR A 39 -7.53 3.25 -9.73
C THR A 39 -7.66 4.58 -10.47
N LEU A 40 -6.78 5.54 -10.22
CA LEU A 40 -6.74 6.81 -10.95
C LEU A 40 -6.33 6.60 -12.41
N ALA A 41 -5.30 5.79 -12.66
CA ALA A 41 -4.90 5.43 -14.01
C ALA A 41 -6.04 4.75 -14.78
N LEU A 42 -6.79 3.85 -14.12
CA LEU A 42 -7.95 3.19 -14.70
C LEU A 42 -9.08 4.19 -15.02
N GLU A 43 -9.41 5.10 -14.10
CA GLU A 43 -10.44 6.11 -14.32
C GLU A 43 -10.08 7.06 -15.47
N ILE A 44 -8.81 7.48 -15.57
CA ILE A 44 -8.30 8.27 -16.70
C ILE A 44 -8.40 7.48 -18.01
N HIS A 45 -8.11 6.17 -17.98
CA HIS A 45 -8.15 5.33 -19.16
C HIS A 45 -9.57 5.10 -19.68
N ILE A 46 -10.52 4.81 -18.79
CA ILE A 46 -11.92 4.48 -19.16
C ILE A 46 -12.74 5.73 -19.47
N SER A 47 -12.38 6.90 -18.96
CA SER A 47 -13.20 8.11 -19.16
C SER A 47 -13.21 8.59 -20.61
N ILE A 48 -14.29 8.25 -21.33
CA ILE A 48 -14.56 8.65 -22.72
C ILE A 48 -14.79 10.16 -22.84
N PHE A 49 -15.27 10.84 -21.79
CA PHE A 49 -15.37 12.31 -21.76
C PHE A 49 -13.99 13.01 -21.73
N LEU A 50 -12.93 12.23 -21.54
CA LEU A 50 -11.56 12.66 -21.34
C LEU A 50 -10.61 12.19 -22.46
N HIS A 51 -11.08 12.15 -23.72
CA HIS A 51 -10.28 11.75 -24.90
C HIS A 51 -8.84 12.33 -24.91
N HIS A 52 -8.66 13.55 -24.41
CA HIS A 52 -7.34 14.16 -24.26
C HIS A 52 -6.46 13.52 -23.17
N LEU A 53 -7.00 13.26 -21.97
CA LEU A 53 -6.23 12.67 -20.86
C LEU A 53 -5.89 11.20 -21.15
N THR A 54 -6.80 10.43 -21.73
CA THR A 54 -6.56 9.01 -22.09
C THR A 54 -5.39 8.87 -23.07
N ARG A 55 -5.27 9.78 -24.05
CA ARG A 55 -4.16 9.79 -25.01
C ARG A 55 -2.84 10.24 -24.40
N MET A 56 -2.88 11.01 -23.32
CA MET A 56 -1.66 11.50 -22.63
C MET A 56 -1.07 10.48 -21.68
N LEU A 57 -1.91 9.67 -21.00
CA LEU A 57 -1.46 8.70 -20.01
C LEU A 57 -0.54 7.65 -20.66
N GLN A 58 0.73 7.64 -20.27
CA GLN A 58 1.72 6.66 -20.74
C GLN A 58 1.96 5.54 -19.73
N GLY A 59 1.63 5.77 -18.45
CA GLY A 59 1.78 4.77 -17.43
C GLY A 59 1.65 5.34 -16.03
N TYR A 60 1.82 4.46 -15.05
CA TYR A 60 1.90 4.83 -13.65
C TYR A 60 3.03 4.06 -12.96
N PHE A 61 3.49 4.57 -11.83
CA PHE A 61 4.41 3.87 -10.95
C PHE A 61 3.91 3.90 -9.50
N ALA A 62 4.17 2.83 -8.77
CA ALA A 62 3.78 2.72 -7.37
C ALA A 62 5.01 2.26 -6.57
N GLY A 63 5.54 3.16 -5.73
CA GLY A 63 6.67 2.89 -4.85
C GLY A 63 6.20 2.26 -3.54
N ASN A 64 6.79 1.13 -3.15
CA ASN A 64 6.44 0.40 -1.92
C ASN A 64 4.91 0.39 -1.63
N PRO A 65 4.07 -0.01 -2.60
CA PRO A 65 2.64 0.20 -2.52
C PRO A 65 1.98 -0.73 -1.50
N VAL A 66 0.93 -0.23 -0.86
CA VAL A 66 -0.13 -1.10 -0.32
C VAL A 66 -0.95 -1.62 -1.50
N THR A 67 -1.11 -2.93 -1.62
CA THR A 67 -1.81 -3.58 -2.74
C THR A 67 -2.91 -4.51 -2.27
N ASP A 68 -2.58 -5.57 -1.55
CA ASP A 68 -3.49 -6.58 -1.06
C ASP A 68 -3.01 -7.06 0.31
N GLY A 69 -3.92 -7.08 1.29
CA GLY A 69 -3.55 -7.42 2.67
C GLY A 69 -2.85 -8.78 2.76
N ARG A 70 -3.39 -9.82 2.11
CA ARG A 70 -2.87 -11.18 2.20
C ARG A 70 -1.44 -11.25 1.64
N PHE A 71 -1.21 -10.67 0.46
CA PHE A 71 0.11 -10.70 -0.17
C PHE A 71 1.11 -9.76 0.53
N ASP A 72 0.69 -8.55 0.88
CA ASP A 72 1.54 -7.56 1.53
C ASP A 72 1.99 -8.05 2.92
N THR A 73 1.09 -8.64 3.71
CA THR A 73 1.43 -9.17 5.05
C THR A 73 2.31 -10.40 4.95
N ALA A 74 2.02 -11.35 4.06
CA ALA A 74 2.87 -12.52 3.84
C ALA A 74 4.28 -12.12 3.36
N GLY A 75 4.37 -11.16 2.44
CA GLY A 75 5.64 -10.61 1.98
C GLY A 75 6.42 -9.92 3.11
N LYS A 76 5.75 -9.18 4.00
CA LYS A 76 6.40 -8.57 5.18
C LYS A 76 6.98 -9.60 6.13
N VAL A 77 6.23 -10.66 6.47
CA VAL A 77 6.72 -11.72 7.37
C VAL A 77 7.95 -12.40 6.78
N GLN A 78 7.91 -12.75 5.49
CA GLN A 78 9.07 -13.33 4.79
C GLN A 78 10.26 -12.36 4.74
N PHE A 79 10.01 -11.08 4.49
CA PHE A 79 11.05 -10.05 4.47
C PHE A 79 11.72 -9.90 5.84
N PHE A 80 10.95 -9.82 6.92
CA PHE A 80 11.51 -9.70 8.27
C PHE A 80 12.31 -10.92 8.70
N HIS A 81 11.87 -12.13 8.35
CA HIS A 81 12.68 -13.35 8.55
C HIS A 81 13.97 -13.32 7.73
N GLY A 82 13.90 -13.01 6.44
CA GLY A 82 15.08 -12.92 5.57
C GLY A 82 16.09 -11.83 5.97
N MET A 83 15.65 -10.83 6.72
CA MET A 83 16.50 -9.77 7.31
C MET A 83 16.99 -10.11 8.73
N GLY A 84 16.65 -11.28 9.29
CA GLY A 84 17.06 -11.72 10.62
C GLY A 84 16.33 -11.01 11.77
N LEU A 85 15.16 -10.39 11.51
CA LEU A 85 14.35 -9.72 12.52
C LEU A 85 13.38 -10.67 13.24
N LEU A 86 13.07 -11.82 12.60
CA LEU A 86 12.29 -12.90 13.21
C LEU A 86 13.22 -14.08 13.47
N SER A 87 13.04 -14.76 14.61
CA SER A 87 13.73 -16.02 14.86
C SER A 87 13.16 -17.12 13.96
N ASP A 88 13.99 -18.13 13.64
CA ASP A 88 13.55 -19.29 12.85
C ASP A 88 12.38 -20.02 13.51
N GLU A 89 12.39 -20.10 14.85
CA GLU A 89 11.31 -20.72 15.62
C GLU A 89 9.99 -19.97 15.46
N LEU A 90 10.00 -18.63 15.57
CA LEU A 90 8.80 -17.82 15.42
C LEU A 90 8.28 -17.87 13.98
N TYR A 91 9.18 -17.80 12.99
CA TYR A 91 8.80 -17.85 11.58
C TYR A 91 8.15 -19.18 11.19
N GLU A 92 8.79 -20.31 11.52
CA GLU A 92 8.25 -21.63 11.16
C GLU A 92 6.96 -21.94 11.93
N PHE A 93 6.87 -21.56 13.21
CA PHE A 93 5.63 -21.71 13.99
C PHE A 93 4.48 -20.88 13.39
N ALA A 94 4.74 -19.63 13.03
CA ALA A 94 3.73 -18.77 12.41
C ALA A 94 3.28 -19.33 11.05
N LYS A 95 4.22 -19.78 10.23
CA LYS A 95 3.97 -20.35 8.90
C LYS A 95 3.10 -21.61 8.96
N GLU A 96 3.37 -22.51 9.91
CA GLU A 96 2.57 -23.72 10.14
C GLU A 96 1.14 -23.38 10.57
N ASN A 97 0.97 -22.49 11.55
CA ASN A 97 -0.33 -22.19 12.13
C ASN A 97 -1.20 -21.24 11.28
N CYS A 98 -0.58 -20.36 10.48
CA CYS A 98 -1.26 -19.39 9.62
C CYS A 98 -1.44 -19.85 8.17
N GLY A 99 -0.80 -20.95 7.74
CA GLY A 99 -0.88 -21.43 6.35
C GLY A 99 -0.38 -20.39 5.32
N GLY A 100 0.54 -19.51 5.75
CA GLY A 100 1.06 -18.41 4.93
C GLY A 100 0.11 -17.22 4.73
N ASN A 101 -1.06 -17.17 5.39
CA ASN A 101 -1.92 -15.98 5.42
C ASN A 101 -1.92 -15.34 6.81
N TYR A 102 -1.33 -14.15 6.91
CA TYR A 102 -1.19 -13.41 8.17
C TYR A 102 -2.17 -12.24 8.29
N SER A 103 -3.09 -12.06 7.33
CA SER A 103 -4.11 -10.99 7.36
C SER A 103 -5.43 -11.42 7.99
N ASP A 104 -5.72 -12.71 7.99
CA ASP A 104 -6.98 -13.26 8.49
C ASP A 104 -6.66 -14.57 9.23
N PRO A 105 -6.42 -14.50 10.56
CA PRO A 105 -5.93 -15.64 11.33
C PRO A 105 -7.01 -16.73 11.43
N PRO A 106 -6.74 -17.96 10.95
CA PRO A 106 -7.74 -19.04 10.95
C PRO A 106 -7.94 -19.66 12.35
N ASN A 107 -7.04 -19.40 13.30
CA ASN A 107 -7.07 -19.95 14.65
C ASN A 107 -6.30 -19.04 15.64
N ALA A 108 -6.43 -19.34 16.94
CA ALA A 108 -5.79 -18.58 18.01
C ALA A 108 -4.24 -18.60 17.94
N LEU A 109 -3.64 -19.74 17.57
CA LEU A 109 -2.18 -19.87 17.46
C LEU A 109 -1.61 -18.97 16.35
N CYS A 110 -2.32 -18.83 15.24
CA CYS A 110 -1.95 -17.87 14.20
C CYS A 110 -2.08 -16.43 14.69
N ALA A 111 -3.18 -16.09 15.38
CA ALA A 111 -3.36 -14.75 15.95
C ALA A 111 -2.24 -14.39 16.96
N GLU A 112 -1.86 -15.34 17.81
CA GLU A 112 -0.73 -15.18 18.75
C GLU A 112 0.60 -15.00 18.01
N SER A 113 0.82 -15.78 16.94
CA SER A 113 2.03 -15.66 16.11
C SER A 113 2.13 -14.29 15.43
N ILE A 114 1.01 -13.77 14.88
CA ILE A 114 0.95 -12.43 14.28
C ILE A 114 1.27 -11.37 15.32
N GLN A 115 0.69 -11.47 16.52
CA GLN A 115 0.95 -10.53 17.61
C GLN A 115 2.43 -10.53 18.01
N ALA A 116 3.04 -11.72 18.15
CA ALA A 116 4.46 -11.85 18.46
C ALA A 116 5.35 -11.25 17.37
N ILE A 117 5.02 -11.47 16.08
CA ILE A 117 5.71 -10.85 14.94
C ILE A 117 5.60 -9.34 14.99
N ASP A 118 4.41 -8.79 15.25
CA ASP A 118 4.18 -7.35 15.31
C ASP A 118 4.97 -6.69 16.45
N ASP A 119 5.03 -7.33 17.62
CA ASP A 119 5.75 -6.79 18.79
C ASP A 119 7.27 -6.71 18.56
N VAL A 120 7.86 -7.64 17.79
CA VAL A 120 9.30 -7.59 17.44
C VAL A 120 9.59 -6.72 16.21
N SER A 121 8.65 -6.63 15.27
CA SER A 121 8.81 -5.86 14.04
C SER A 121 8.59 -4.36 14.24
N PHE A 122 7.66 -4.02 15.15
CA PHE A 122 7.30 -2.65 15.49
C PHE A 122 7.36 -2.48 17.00
N PRO A 123 8.57 -2.40 17.59
CA PRO A 123 8.72 -2.26 19.03
C PRO A 123 7.91 -1.05 19.50
N LYS A 124 6.91 -1.31 20.35
CA LYS A 124 6.08 -0.27 20.95
C LYS A 124 6.98 0.63 21.79
N VAL A 125 7.22 1.85 21.32
CA VAL A 125 7.85 2.89 22.14
C VAL A 125 6.85 3.24 23.25
N THR A 126 7.03 2.62 24.42
CA THR A 126 6.23 2.95 25.59
C THR A 126 6.78 4.25 26.17
N ILE A 127 6.12 5.37 25.87
CA ILE A 127 6.43 6.63 26.56
C ILE A 127 5.84 6.52 27.96
N SER A 128 6.68 6.17 28.94
CA SER A 128 6.33 6.24 30.35
C SER A 128 6.24 7.71 30.77
N TYR A 129 5.02 8.26 30.85
CA TYR A 129 4.82 9.54 31.53
C TYR A 129 4.93 9.31 33.04
N ASN A 130 6.08 9.67 33.63
CA ASN A 130 6.22 9.76 35.09
C ASN A 130 5.31 10.89 35.59
N THR A 131 4.08 10.54 35.95
CA THR A 131 3.18 11.47 36.62
C THR A 131 3.33 11.25 38.12
N THR A 132 4.29 11.93 38.74
CA THR A 132 4.28 12.15 40.19
C THR A 132 3.16 13.14 40.49
N VAL A 133 2.11 12.64 41.13
CA VAL A 133 1.09 13.46 41.82
C VAL A 133 1.63 13.83 43.20
#